data_AF-A0A927XAH9-F1
#
_entry.id   AF-A0A927XAH9-F1
#
_cell.length_a   1.000
_cell.length_b   1.000
_cell.length_c   1.000
_cell.angle_alpha   90.00
_cell.angle_beta   90.00
_cell.angle_gamma   90.00
#
_symmetry.space_group_name_H-M   'P 1'
#
loop_
_entity.id
_entity.type
_entity.pdbx_description
1 polymer ?
#
loop_
_entity_poly.entity_id
_entity_poly.type
_entity_poly.pdbx_seq_one_letter_code
_entity_poly.pdbx_strand_id
1 'polypeptide(L)'
;MYGFAQYAQIFAIIIITVLIFTILLTLISCFAKTIKEATGLAMPVMMLVMVIGITSMIGGSGSNLTLYFIPIYNSVLSLRDIFGLSFNLVGFIITVLSNLVYFTLL
;
A
#
# COMPACT_ATOMS: atom_id res chain seq x y z
N MET A 1 -16.31 -3.08 -18.21
CA MET A 1 -17.08 -2.88 -16.96
C MET A 1 -16.42 -3.74 -15.89
N TYR A 2 -16.28 -3.26 -14.66
CA TYR A 2 -15.72 -4.06 -13.56
C TYR A 2 -16.71 -5.13 -13.13
N GLY A 3 -16.25 -6.37 -13.01
CA GLY A 3 -17.04 -7.49 -12.49
C GLY A 3 -16.83 -7.69 -10.99
N PHE A 4 -17.56 -8.66 -10.43
CA PHE A 4 -17.47 -9.01 -9.01
C PHE A 4 -16.04 -9.33 -8.55
N ALA A 5 -15.25 -10.01 -9.39
CA ALA A 5 -13.86 -10.36 -9.08
C ALA A 5 -12.98 -9.13 -8.83
N GLN A 6 -13.12 -8.07 -9.63
CA GLN A 6 -12.32 -6.84 -9.49
C GLN A 6 -12.66 -6.11 -8.19
N TYR A 7 -13.94 -6.06 -7.82
CA TYR A 7 -14.35 -5.48 -6.52
C TYR A 7 -13.78 -6.27 -5.34
N ALA A 8 -13.79 -7.61 -5.41
CA ALA A 8 -13.20 -8.46 -4.37
C ALA A 8 -11.68 -8.25 -4.25
N GLN A 9 -10.97 -8.11 -5.38
CA GLN A 9 -9.53 -7.84 -5.41
C GLN A 9 -9.19 -6.48 -4.80
N ILE A 10 -9.95 -5.43 -5.14
CA ILE A 10 -9.79 -4.09 -4.55
C ILE A 10 -10.01 -4.16 -3.03
N PHE A 11 -11.07 -4.84 -2.60
CA PHE A 11 -11.38 -5.00 -1.19
C PHE A 11 -10.25 -5.68 -0.41
N ALA A 12 -9.68 -6.76 -0.95
CA ALA A 12 -8.54 -7.44 -0.36
C ALA A 12 -7.32 -6.52 -0.21
N ILE A 13 -6.98 -5.73 -1.24
CA ILE A 13 -5.85 -4.80 -1.16
C ILE A 13 -6.10 -3.70 -0.14
N ILE A 14 -7.32 -3.16 -0.06
CA ILE A 14 -7.67 -2.12 0.92
C ILE A 14 -7.49 -2.63 2.35
N ILE A 15 -7.93 -3.85 2.66
CA ILE A 15 -7.73 -4.43 4.00
C ILE A 15 -6.24 -4.48 4.33
N ILE A 16 -5.43 -4.97 3.39
CA ILE A 16 -4.00 -5.17 3.58
C ILE A 16 -3.25 -3.85 3.72
N THR A 17 -3.60 -2.82 2.95
CA THR A 17 -3.00 -1.49 3.10
C THR A 17 -3.35 -0.85 4.43
N VAL A 18 -4.60 -0.99 4.88
CA VAL A 18 -5.03 -0.47 6.19
C VAL A 18 -4.22 -1.11 7.31
N LEU A 19 -3.99 -2.43 7.27
CA LEU A 19 -3.16 -3.11 8.28
C LEU A 19 -1.75 -2.50 8.40
N ILE A 20 -1.10 -2.21 7.28
CA ILE A 20 0.22 -1.57 7.25
C ILE A 20 0.17 -0.14 7.81
N PHE A 21 -0.83 0.65 7.41
CA PHE A 21 -1.00 2.01 7.93
C PHE A 21 -1.26 2.02 9.43
N THR A 22 -2.07 1.08 9.92
CA THR A 22 -2.34 0.94 11.35
C THR A 22 -1.05 0.68 12.13
N ILE A 23 -0.21 -0.28 11.72
CA ILE A 23 1.05 -0.54 12.42
C ILE A 23 2.01 0.64 12.37
N LEU A 24 2.19 1.27 11.20
CA LEU A 24 3.06 2.45 11.07
C LEU A 24 2.62 3.57 12.03
N LEU A 25 1.32 3.86 12.09
CA LEU A 25 0.78 4.88 12.98
C LEU A 25 0.90 4.47 14.46
N THR A 26 0.68 3.18 14.78
CA THR A 26 0.85 2.67 16.15
C THR A 26 2.30 2.74 16.61
N LEU A 27 3.28 2.40 15.76
CA LEU A 27 4.70 2.53 16.07
C LEU A 27 5.08 3.99 16.33
N ILE A 28 4.66 4.91 15.46
CA ILE A 28 4.85 6.35 15.66
C ILE A 28 4.23 6.80 16.98
N SER A 29 3.02 6.32 17.28
CA SER A 29 2.33 6.62 18.54
C SER A 29 3.03 6.04 19.77
N CYS A 30 3.73 4.91 19.66
CA CYS A 30 4.53 4.34 20.75
C CYS A 30 5.79 5.17 21.05
N PHE A 31 6.40 5.79 20.03
CA PHE A 31 7.57 6.65 20.21
C PHE A 31 7.22 8.10 20.57
N ALA A 32 6.02 8.57 20.24
CA ALA A 32 5.57 9.91 20.56
C ALA A 32 5.26 10.05 22.06
N LYS A 33 5.71 11.15 22.68
CA LYS A 33 5.43 11.40 24.10
C LYS A 33 4.02 11.94 24.33
N THR A 34 3.38 12.45 23.29
CA THR A 34 2.01 13.00 23.36
C THR A 34 1.20 12.69 22.11
N ILE A 35 -0.13 12.66 22.26
CA ILE A 35 -1.08 12.47 21.15
C ILE A 35 -0.90 13.55 20.05
N LYS A 36 -0.50 14.77 20.45
CA LYS A 36 -0.26 15.88 19.52
C LYS A 36 0.97 15.65 18.64
N GLU A 37 2.04 15.05 19.18
CA GLU A 37 3.23 14.68 18.41
C GLU A 37 2.93 13.55 17.43
N ALA A 38 2.23 12.50 17.87
CA ALA A 38 1.83 11.38 17.01
C ALA A 38 0.97 11.86 15.82
N THR A 39 -0.01 12.74 16.10
CA THR A 39 -0.88 13.31 15.06
C THR A 39 -0.11 14.27 14.15
N GLY A 40 0.84 15.04 14.69
CA GLY A 40 1.73 15.90 13.92
C GLY A 40 2.63 15.12 12.95
N LEU A 41 3.10 13.93 13.36
CA LEU A 41 3.90 13.04 12.52
C LEU A 41 3.07 12.27 11.48
N ALA A 42 1.75 12.13 11.67
CA ALA A 42 0.89 11.52 10.66
C ALA A 42 0.75 12.35 9.37
N MET A 43 0.81 13.69 9.47
CA MET A 43 0.74 14.58 8.30
C MET A 43 1.84 14.34 7.25
N PRO A 44 3.15 14.32 7.60
CA PRO A 44 4.20 14.03 6.63
C PRO A 44 4.10 12.61 6.07
N VAL A 45 3.63 11.63 6.86
CA VAL A 45 3.35 10.28 6.36
C VAL A 45 2.29 10.31 5.26
N MET A 46 1.19 11.04 5.46
CA MET A 46 0.16 11.21 4.43
C MET A 46 0.69 11.89 3.15
N MET A 47 1.59 12.86 3.27
CA MET A 47 2.25 13.48 2.12
C MET A 47 3.13 12.48 1.36
N LEU A 48 3.90 11.63 2.05
CA LEU A 48 4.72 10.59 1.41
C LEU A 48 3.85 9.59 0.63
N VAL A 49 2.72 9.19 1.19
CA VAL A 49 1.77 8.28 0.53
C VAL A 49 1.22 8.91 -0.76
N MET A 50 0.90 10.20 -0.75
CA MET A 50 0.48 10.90 -1.97
C MET A 50 1.57 10.91 -3.04
N VAL A 51 2.83 11.19 -2.66
CA VAL A 51 3.96 11.16 -3.61
C VAL A 51 4.11 9.76 -4.22
N ILE A 52 4.02 8.71 -3.40
CA ILE A 52 4.02 7.32 -3.88
C ILE A 52 2.86 7.08 -4.86
N GLY A 53 1.66 7.56 -4.54
CA GLY A 53 0.50 7.54 -5.44
C GLY A 53 0.80 8.15 -6.80
N ILE A 54 1.38 9.34 -6.84
CA ILE A 54 1.73 10.05 -8.08
C ILE A 54 2.81 9.29 -8.87
N THR A 55 3.82 8.74 -8.21
CA THR A 55 4.87 7.97 -8.90
C THR A 55 4.32 6.73 -9.61
N SER A 56 3.22 6.14 -9.10
CA SER A 56 2.56 5.02 -9.78
C SER A 56 1.92 5.42 -11.12
N MET A 57 1.55 6.69 -11.29
CA MET A 57 0.98 7.21 -12.53
C MET A 57 2.04 7.51 -13.58
N ILE A 58 3.26 7.87 -13.13
CA ILE A 58 4.39 8.25 -14.00
C ILE A 58 5.24 7.03 -14.39
N GLY A 59 5.37 6.03 -13.52
CA GLY A 59 6.13 4.82 -13.81
C GLY A 59 5.48 3.99 -14.92
N GLY A 60 6.13 3.85 -16.08
CA GLY A 60 5.68 2.93 -17.13
C GLY A 60 5.57 1.48 -16.64
N SER A 61 4.84 0.62 -17.36
CA SER A 61 4.56 -0.80 -17.00
C SER A 61 5.78 -1.73 -17.06
N GLY A 62 6.95 -1.25 -16.62
CA GLY A 62 8.16 -2.04 -16.47
C GLY A 62 8.02 -2.95 -15.27
N SER A 63 8.10 -4.25 -15.51
CA SER A 63 8.04 -5.38 -14.59
C SER A 63 9.21 -5.42 -13.58
N ASN A 64 9.41 -4.32 -12.86
CA ASN A 64 10.39 -4.25 -11.78
C ASN A 64 9.76 -4.88 -10.54
N LEU A 65 9.78 -6.21 -10.48
CA LEU A 65 9.40 -7.02 -9.32
C LEU A 65 10.05 -6.52 -8.02
N THR A 66 11.23 -5.90 -8.12
CA THR A 66 11.95 -5.27 -7.00
C THR A 66 11.16 -4.15 -6.33
N LEU A 67 10.32 -3.41 -7.06
CA LEU A 67 9.49 -2.33 -6.51
C LEU A 67 8.26 -2.85 -5.74
N TYR A 68 7.86 -4.10 -5.94
CA TYR A 68 6.78 -4.73 -5.14
C TYR A 68 7.20 -5.12 -3.71
N PHE A 69 8.50 -5.06 -3.41
CA PHE A 69 8.99 -5.31 -2.05
C PHE A 69 8.74 -4.14 -1.10
N ILE A 70 8.58 -2.91 -1.59
CA ILE A 70 8.30 -1.77 -0.71
C ILE A 70 6.81 -1.79 -0.35
N PRO A 71 6.46 -1.96 0.95
CA PRO A 71 5.06 -1.93 1.38
C PRO A 71 4.47 -0.55 1.08
N ILE A 72 3.17 -0.47 0.82
CA ILE A 72 2.45 0.70 0.26
C ILE A 72 2.65 0.87 -1.26
N TYR A 73 3.89 0.84 -1.79
CA TYR A 73 4.13 1.02 -3.23
C TYR A 73 3.49 -0.11 -4.05
N ASN A 74 3.67 -1.35 -3.59
CA ASN A 74 3.09 -2.55 -4.19
C ASN A 74 1.55 -2.50 -4.28
N SER A 75 0.89 -1.99 -3.26
CA SER A 75 -0.56 -1.85 -3.20
C SER A 75 -1.08 -0.81 -4.18
N VAL A 76 -0.36 0.31 -4.36
CA VAL A 76 -0.72 1.32 -5.37
C VAL A 76 -0.56 0.76 -6.77
N LEU A 77 0.51 -0.01 -7.05
CA LEU A 77 0.69 -0.69 -8.34
C LEU A 77 -0.42 -1.73 -8.60
N SER A 78 -0.75 -2.57 -7.62
CA SER A 78 -1.83 -3.55 -7.77
C SER A 78 -3.19 -2.90 -7.97
N LEU A 79 -3.49 -1.78 -7.29
CA LEU A 79 -4.70 -1.01 -7.53
C LEU A 79 -4.73 -0.41 -8.93
N ARG A 80 -3.60 0.16 -9.39
CA ARG A 80 -3.46 0.65 -10.76
C ARG A 80 -3.73 -0.45 -11.78
N ASP A 81 -3.17 -1.65 -11.60
CA ASP A 81 -3.36 -2.77 -12.53
C ASP A 81 -4.82 -3.24 -12.58
N ILE A 82 -5.50 -3.28 -11.43
CA ILE A 82 -6.93 -3.64 -11.38
C ILE A 82 -7.77 -2.56 -12.06
N PHE A 83 -7.49 -1.28 -11.81
CA PHE A 83 -8.19 -0.16 -12.46
C PHE A 83 -7.86 -0.03 -13.96
N GLY A 84 -6.66 -0.45 -14.37
CA GLY A 84 -6.25 -0.53 -15.77
C GLY A 84 -6.85 -1.72 -16.53
N LEU A 85 -7.61 -2.59 -15.84
CA LEU A 85 -8.10 -3.88 -16.35
C LEU A 85 -6.97 -4.83 -16.86
N SER A 86 -5.72 -4.54 -16.50
CA SER A 86 -4.53 -5.31 -16.82
C SER A 86 -4.10 -6.12 -15.61
N PHE A 87 -4.95 -7.04 -15.16
CA PHE A 87 -4.77 -7.73 -13.90
C PHE A 87 -3.50 -8.61 -13.89
N ASN A 88 -2.56 -8.28 -12.99
CA ASN A 88 -1.36 -9.05 -12.76
C ASN A 88 -1.50 -9.89 -11.48
N LEU A 89 -1.78 -11.19 -11.64
CA LEU A 89 -1.94 -12.14 -10.53
C LEU A 89 -0.67 -12.25 -9.68
N VAL A 90 0.51 -12.24 -10.31
CA VAL A 90 1.79 -12.37 -9.61
C VAL A 90 2.04 -11.14 -8.75
N GLY A 91 1.82 -9.94 -9.30
CA GLY A 91 1.92 -8.68 -8.56
C GLY A 91 0.95 -8.63 -7.38
N PHE A 92 -0.30 -9.08 -7.57
CA PHE A 92 -1.30 -9.16 -6.50
C PHE A 92 -0.86 -10.08 -5.36
N ILE A 93 -0.38 -11.29 -5.66
CA ILE A 93 0.07 -12.25 -4.63
C ILE A 93 1.28 -11.70 -3.87
N ILE A 94 2.24 -11.08 -4.57
CA ILE A 94 3.41 -10.46 -3.93
C ILE A 94 2.97 -9.31 -3.02
N THR A 95 2.03 -8.47 -3.46
CA THR A 95 1.46 -7.39 -2.62
C THR A 95 0.85 -7.96 -1.33
N VAL A 96 0.08 -9.03 -1.43
CA VAL A 96 -0.54 -9.67 -0.25
C VAL A 96 0.52 -10.24 0.68
N LEU A 97 1.44 -11.05 0.16
CA LEU A 97 2.46 -11.72 0.97
C LEU A 97 3.44 -10.73 1.59
N SER A 98 3.92 -9.76 0.81
CA SER A 98 4.86 -8.74 1.28
C SER A 98 4.25 -7.96 2.44
N ASN A 99 3.05 -7.40 2.27
CA ASN A 99 2.41 -6.63 3.33
C ASN A 99 2.06 -7.49 4.55
N LEU A 100 1.72 -8.77 4.40
CA LEU A 100 1.54 -9.67 5.54
C LEU A 100 2.86 -9.94 6.29
N VAL A 101 3.96 -10.15 5.57
CA VAL A 101 5.29 -10.31 6.18
C VAL A 101 5.68 -9.06 6.95
N TYR A 102 5.53 -7.87 6.35
CA TYR A 102 5.78 -6.60 7.03
C TYR A 102 4.88 -6.42 8.24
N PHE A 103 3.60 -6.79 8.15
CA PHE A 103 2.67 -6.73 9.28
C PHE A 103 3.09 -7.63 10.45
N THR A 104 3.65 -8.81 10.17
CA THR A 104 4.12 -9.70 11.24
C THR A 104 5.50 -9.34 11.79
N LEU A 105 6.29 -8.57 11.04
CA LEU A 105 7.68 -8.23 11.39
C LEU A 105 7.78 -6.89 12.15
N LEU A 106 6.95 -5.92 11.82
CA LEU A 106 6.86 -4.58 12.45
C LEU A 106 5.87 -4.57 13.61
#